data_AF-A0A9N9U105-F1
#
_entry.id   AF-A0A9N9U105-F1
#
_cell.length_a   1.000
_cell.length_b   1.000
_cell.length_c   1.000
_cell.angle_alpha   90.00
_cell.angle_beta   90.00
_cell.angle_gamma   90.00
#
_symmetry.space_group_name_H-M   'P 1'
#
loop_
_entity.id
_entity.type
_entity.pdbx_description
1 polymer ?
#
loop_
_entity_poly.entity_id
_entity_poly.type
_entity_poly.pdbx_seq_one_letter_code
_entity_poly.pdbx_strand_id
1 'polypeptide(L)'
;AVLRKPVIQRDGAIVCYEIHLHPTYRMPCLWFQIQGLDTGESQYDLDTVFRYLVPEQYKEGLRRYGGIGGISLDNHPVKGDPWFFVHPCLTGDNMSAFKCRISEYLTIWLGLVGGCVGLWVPRQMATIK
;
A
#
# COMPACT_ATOMS: atom_id res chain seq x y z
N ALA A 1 2.68 17.28 32.30
CA ALA A 1 1.87 17.68 31.13
C ALA A 1 2.29 16.82 29.95
N VAL A 2 1.43 15.94 29.45
CA VAL A 2 1.71 15.15 28.25
C VAL A 2 1.63 16.12 27.07
N LEU A 3 2.77 16.39 26.42
CA LEU A 3 2.82 17.16 25.19
C LEU A 3 2.02 16.39 24.12
N ARG A 4 0.75 16.75 23.96
CA ARG A 4 -0.03 16.31 22.80
C ARG A 4 0.67 16.87 21.57
N LYS A 5 1.18 15.97 20.71
CA LYS A 5 1.66 16.37 19.38
C LYS A 5 0.57 17.21 18.73
N PRO A 6 0.92 18.35 18.11
CA PRO A 6 -0.07 19.19 17.46
C PRO A 6 -0.79 18.34 16.41
N VAL A 7 -2.11 18.23 16.53
CA VAL A 7 -2.95 17.69 15.47
C VAL A 7 -2.87 18.73 14.36
N ILE A 8 -2.05 18.45 13.36
CA ILE A 8 -2.06 19.22 12.12
C ILE A 8 -3.46 18.98 11.55
N GLN A 9 -4.35 19.97 11.65
CA GLN A 9 -5.55 20.01 10.82
C GLN A 9 -5.06 20.01 9.38
N ARG A 10 -5.08 18.83 8.76
CA ARG A 10 -4.83 18.69 7.34
C ARG A 10 -6.20 18.78 6.70
N ASP A 11 -6.42 19.80 5.87
CA ASP A 11 -7.63 19.92 5.09
C ASP A 11 -7.67 18.76 4.09
N GLY A 12 -8.37 17.68 4.46
CA GLY A 12 -8.60 16.49 3.64
C GLY A 12 -7.90 15.22 4.11
N ALA A 13 -8.46 14.08 3.67
CA ALA A 13 -7.93 12.76 3.94
C ALA A 13 -6.53 12.59 3.33
N ILE A 14 -5.62 11.99 4.10
CA ILE A 14 -4.27 11.65 3.66
C ILE A 14 -4.11 10.13 3.60
N VAL A 15 -3.20 9.68 2.75
CA VAL A 15 -2.78 8.28 2.73
C VAL A 15 -1.33 8.21 3.16
N CYS A 16 -1.05 7.42 4.18
CA CYS A 16 0.29 7.11 4.63
C CYS A 16 0.71 5.78 4.02
N TYR A 17 1.93 5.72 3.46
CA TYR A 17 2.53 4.50 2.93
C TYR A 17 3.84 4.22 3.65
N GLU A 18 4.08 2.96 3.99
CA GLU A 18 5.33 2.48 4.56
C GLU A 18 5.78 1.21 3.83
N ILE A 19 7.10 1.02 3.75
CA ILE A 19 7.70 -0.17 3.14
C ILE A 19 8.46 -0.91 4.22
N HIS A 20 8.05 -2.13 4.50
CA HIS A 20 8.68 -3.00 5.50
C HIS A 20 9.12 -4.31 4.85
N LEU A 21 10.19 -4.92 5.37
CA LEU A 21 10.61 -6.24 4.94
C LEU A 21 9.64 -7.31 5.47
N HIS A 22 9.03 -8.09 4.58
CA HIS A 22 8.20 -9.20 5.00
C HIS A 22 9.06 -10.39 5.49
N PRO A 23 8.86 -10.91 6.72
CA PRO A 23 9.76 -11.92 7.29
C PRO A 23 9.74 -13.25 6.52
N THR A 24 8.56 -13.72 6.12
CA THR A 24 8.40 -14.99 5.38
C THR A 24 8.91 -14.90 3.94
N TYR A 25 8.43 -13.92 3.18
CA TYR A 25 8.75 -13.79 1.75
C TYR A 25 10.10 -13.12 1.48
N ARG A 26 10.75 -12.52 2.50
CA ARG A 26 12.04 -11.80 2.39
C ARG A 26 12.07 -10.78 1.26
N MET A 27 10.97 -10.05 1.09
CA MET A 27 10.78 -9.03 0.06
C MET A 27 10.07 -7.80 0.66
N PRO A 28 10.15 -6.62 0.03
CA PRO A 28 9.41 -5.45 0.47
C PRO A 28 7.89 -5.70 0.43
N CYS A 29 7.20 -5.21 1.47
CA CYS A 29 5.76 -5.22 1.61
C CYS A 29 5.27 -3.79 1.76
N LEU A 30 4.23 -3.44 1.02
CA LEU A 30 3.64 -2.10 1.02
C LEU A 30 2.53 -2.05 2.06
N TRP A 31 2.75 -1.31 3.14
CA TRP A 31 1.78 -1.03 4.18
C TRP A 31 1.18 0.36 3.96
N PHE A 32 -0.10 0.53 4.28
CA PHE A 32 -0.76 1.82 4.13
C PHE A 32 -1.96 2.01 5.06
N GLN A 33 -2.33 3.27 5.24
CA GLN A 33 -3.49 3.68 6.02
C GLN A 33 -4.05 5.00 5.49
N ILE A 34 -5.37 5.11 5.41
CA ILE A 34 -6.06 6.37 5.16
C ILE A 34 -6.30 7.05 6.51
N GLN A 35 -5.99 8.34 6.63
CA GLN A 35 -6.18 9.10 7.87
C GLN A 35 -6.98 10.36 7.59
N GLY A 36 -7.78 10.81 8.56
CA GLY A 36 -8.55 12.06 8.45
C GLY A 36 -9.73 11.97 7.48
N LEU A 37 -10.47 10.86 7.49
CA LEU A 37 -11.74 10.75 6.77
C LEU A 37 -12.82 11.57 7.50
N ASP A 38 -13.31 12.62 6.85
CA ASP A 38 -14.38 13.49 7.40
C ASP A 38 -15.79 12.88 7.27
N THR A 39 -15.91 11.69 6.65
CA THR A 39 -17.18 11.02 6.38
C THR A 39 -17.72 10.21 7.56
N GLY A 40 -16.93 10.05 8.63
CA GLY A 40 -17.25 9.16 9.76
C GLY A 40 -17.12 7.67 9.44
N GLU A 41 -16.65 7.33 8.23
CA GLU A 41 -16.35 5.95 7.86
C GLU A 41 -15.12 5.43 8.63
N SER A 42 -15.10 4.11 8.88
CA SER A 42 -13.94 3.49 9.52
C SER A 42 -12.75 3.47 8.57
N GLN A 43 -11.62 4.02 9.00
CA GLN A 43 -10.36 3.92 8.26
C GLN A 43 -9.82 2.48 8.13
N TYR A 44 -10.42 1.52 8.82
CA TYR A 44 -10.08 0.09 8.78
C TYR A 44 -11.08 -0.72 7.97
N ASP A 45 -12.06 -0.08 7.34
CA ASP A 45 -12.99 -0.75 6.44
C ASP A 45 -12.37 -0.91 5.05
N LEU A 46 -12.37 -2.16 4.56
CA LEU A 46 -11.86 -2.48 3.24
C LEU A 46 -12.71 -1.81 2.14
N ASP A 47 -14.02 -1.66 2.34
CA ASP A 47 -14.87 -1.00 1.35
C ASP A 47 -14.54 0.49 1.20
N THR A 48 -14.17 1.17 2.30
CA THR A 48 -13.65 2.54 2.28
C THR A 48 -12.34 2.61 1.48
N VAL A 49 -11.42 1.66 1.65
CA VAL A 49 -10.19 1.57 0.84
C VAL A 49 -10.52 1.39 -0.64
N PHE A 50 -11.41 0.46 -0.98
CA PHE A 50 -11.82 0.24 -2.37
C PHE A 50 -12.55 1.45 -2.97
N ARG A 51 -13.27 2.23 -2.16
CA ARG A 51 -14.00 3.41 -2.62
C ARG A 51 -13.06 4.57 -2.94
N TYR A 52 -12.14 4.87 -2.03
CA TYR A 52 -11.35 6.11 -2.09
C TYR A 52 -9.94 5.93 -2.63
N LEU A 53 -9.34 4.75 -2.49
CA LEU A 53 -7.91 4.55 -2.76
C LEU A 53 -7.64 3.65 -3.97
N VAL A 54 -8.41 2.59 -4.14
CA VAL A 54 -8.19 1.61 -5.23
C VAL A 54 -8.73 2.17 -6.55
N PRO A 55 -7.89 2.36 -7.58
CA PRO A 55 -8.37 2.78 -8.89
C PRO A 55 -9.30 1.73 -9.53
N GLU A 56 -10.29 2.17 -10.30
CA GLU A 56 -11.37 1.31 -10.82
C GLU A 56 -10.86 0.08 -11.58
N GLN A 57 -9.82 0.25 -12.39
CA GLN A 57 -9.20 -0.83 -13.18
C GLN A 57 -8.61 -1.97 -12.32
N TYR A 58 -8.32 -1.74 -11.04
CA TYR A 58 -7.77 -2.75 -10.13
C TYR A 58 -8.84 -3.40 -9.25
N LYS A 59 -10.03 -2.80 -9.11
CA LYS A 59 -11.05 -3.27 -8.16
C LYS A 59 -11.52 -4.68 -8.46
N GLU A 60 -11.83 -4.96 -9.72
CA GLU A 60 -12.31 -6.29 -10.12
C GLU A 60 -11.24 -7.37 -9.88
N GLY A 61 -9.99 -7.09 -10.26
CA GLY A 61 -8.86 -7.99 -10.01
C GLY A 61 -8.70 -8.28 -8.52
N LEU A 62 -8.60 -7.23 -7.70
CA LEU A 62 -8.42 -7.36 -6.25
C LEU A 62 -9.59 -8.07 -5.55
N ARG A 63 -10.83 -7.90 -6.04
CA ARG A 63 -12.02 -8.60 -5.51
C ARG A 63 -12.09 -10.07 -5.93
N ARG A 64 -11.64 -10.41 -7.15
CA ARG A 64 -11.65 -11.78 -7.68
C ARG A 64 -10.68 -12.72 -6.96
N TYR A 65 -9.60 -12.21 -6.38
CA TYR A 65 -8.71 -12.99 -5.50
C TYR A 65 -9.30 -13.21 -4.08
N GLY A 66 -10.64 -13.29 -3.98
CA GLY A 66 -11.43 -13.21 -2.77
C GLY A 66 -11.01 -14.14 -1.62
N GLY A 67 -11.10 -13.60 -0.40
CA GLY A 67 -10.74 -14.20 0.89
C GLY A 67 -9.45 -13.58 1.46
N ILE A 68 -8.47 -13.42 0.57
CA ILE A 68 -7.19 -12.72 0.76
C ILE A 68 -7.06 -11.85 -0.49
N GLY A 69 -7.94 -10.85 -0.61
CA GLY A 69 -7.78 -9.84 -1.65
C GLY A 69 -6.34 -9.33 -1.58
N GLY A 70 -5.78 -8.89 -2.71
CA GLY A 70 -4.40 -8.41 -2.73
C GLY A 70 -4.09 -7.34 -1.66
N ILE A 71 -5.10 -6.80 -0.99
CA ILE A 71 -5.04 -5.98 0.22
C ILE A 71 -5.61 -6.77 1.42
N SER A 72 -4.89 -6.80 2.54
CA SER A 72 -5.31 -7.40 3.82
C SER A 72 -5.07 -6.42 4.98
N LEU A 73 -5.76 -6.61 6.11
CA LEU A 73 -5.59 -5.83 7.34
C LEU A 73 -4.90 -6.68 8.40
N ASP A 74 -3.82 -6.17 9.00
CA ASP A 74 -3.11 -6.83 10.11
C ASP A 74 -2.43 -5.78 11.01
N ASN A 75 -1.86 -6.21 12.13
CA ASN A 75 -1.10 -5.35 13.01
C ASN A 75 0.23 -4.94 12.36
N HIS A 76 0.48 -3.63 12.32
CA HIS A 76 1.66 -3.06 11.72
C HIS A 76 2.93 -3.59 12.41
N PRO A 77 3.95 -4.05 11.67
CA PRO A 77 5.09 -4.80 12.23
C PRO A 77 5.95 -3.98 13.20
N VAL A 78 5.90 -2.64 13.10
CA VAL A 78 6.67 -1.72 13.96
C VAL A 78 5.78 -1.02 15.00
N LYS A 79 4.51 -0.78 14.68
CA LYS A 79 3.63 0.11 15.49
C LYS A 79 2.59 -0.68 16.29
N GLY A 80 2.23 -1.88 15.85
CA GLY A 80 1.28 -2.76 16.52
C GLY A 80 -0.19 -2.37 16.35
N ASP A 81 -0.50 -1.27 15.66
CA ASP A 81 -1.87 -0.85 15.33
C ASP A 81 -2.32 -1.42 13.97
N PRO A 82 -3.63 -1.51 13.68
CA PRO A 82 -4.13 -2.10 12.44
C PRO A 82 -3.79 -1.26 11.21
N TRP A 83 -3.14 -1.87 10.22
CA TRP A 83 -2.77 -1.26 8.95
C TRP A 83 -3.10 -2.20 7.79
N PHE A 84 -3.45 -1.62 6.65
CA PHE A 84 -3.60 -2.42 5.44
C PHE A 84 -2.23 -2.70 4.84
N PHE A 85 -2.09 -3.84 4.17
CA PHE A 85 -0.91 -4.16 3.39
C PHE A 85 -1.27 -4.89 2.11
N VAL A 86 -0.43 -4.73 1.08
CA VAL A 86 -0.56 -5.49 -0.17
C VAL A 86 0.12 -6.85 0.01
N HIS A 87 -0.62 -7.94 -0.17
CA HIS A 87 -0.13 -9.29 0.08
C HIS A 87 0.97 -9.67 -0.94
N PRO A 88 2.16 -10.09 -0.48
CA PRO A 88 3.32 -10.30 -1.36
C PRO A 88 3.31 -11.63 -2.12
N CYS A 89 2.30 -12.51 -1.94
CA CYS A 89 2.31 -13.87 -2.48
C CYS A 89 2.60 -13.96 -3.99
N LEU A 90 1.97 -13.09 -4.78
CA LEU A 90 2.16 -13.06 -6.23
C LEU A 90 3.25 -12.07 -6.65
N THR A 91 3.71 -11.22 -5.73
CA THR A 91 4.72 -10.21 -6.01
C THR A 91 6.06 -10.85 -6.36
N GLY A 92 6.44 -11.94 -5.68
CA GLY A 92 7.67 -12.68 -5.99
C GLY A 92 7.71 -13.20 -7.42
N ASP A 93 6.65 -13.89 -7.84
CA ASP A 93 6.53 -14.43 -9.20
C ASP A 93 6.49 -13.32 -10.25
N ASN A 94 5.72 -12.26 -9.99
CA ASN A 94 5.66 -11.11 -10.90
C ASN A 94 7.02 -10.42 -11.04
N MET A 95 7.78 -10.25 -9.94
CA MET A 95 9.12 -9.65 -9.98
C MET A 95 10.11 -10.52 -10.76
N SER A 96 9.96 -11.86 -10.72
CA SER A 96 10.84 -12.79 -11.42
C SER A 96 10.77 -12.66 -12.96
N ALA A 97 9.67 -12.11 -13.48
CA ALA A 97 9.50 -11.86 -14.91
C ALA A 97 10.39 -10.69 -15.42
N PHE A 98 10.91 -9.85 -14.53
CA PHE A 98 11.72 -8.70 -14.88
C PHE A 98 13.21 -8.98 -14.69
N LYS A 99 14.01 -8.81 -15.75
CA LYS A 99 15.46 -8.67 -15.62
C LYS A 99 15.76 -7.24 -15.18
N CYS A 100 16.11 -7.05 -13.92
CA CYS A 100 16.40 -5.73 -13.38
C CYS A 100 17.71 -5.69 -12.59
N ARG A 101 18.36 -4.53 -12.58
CA ARG A 101 19.48 -4.25 -11.67
C ARG A 101 18.93 -4.04 -10.27
N ILE A 102 19.76 -4.29 -9.26
CA ILE A 102 19.38 -4.06 -7.85
C ILE A 102 18.92 -2.62 -7.59
N SER A 103 19.48 -1.65 -8.33
CA SER A 103 19.10 -0.23 -8.28
C SER A 103 17.69 0.06 -8.79
N GLU A 104 17.11 -0.82 -9.58
CA GLU A 104 15.79 -0.67 -10.19
C GLU A 104 14.71 -1.46 -9.44
N TYR A 105 15.13 -2.37 -8.56
CA TYR A 105 14.26 -3.32 -7.89
C TYR A 105 13.06 -2.65 -7.19
N LEU A 106 13.31 -1.62 -6.36
CA LEU A 106 12.25 -0.92 -5.65
C LEU A 106 11.33 -0.12 -6.59
N THR A 107 11.86 0.43 -7.67
CA THR A 107 11.06 1.17 -8.66
C THR A 107 10.11 0.24 -9.40
N ILE A 108 10.59 -0.91 -9.86
CA ILE A 108 9.77 -1.93 -10.54
C ILE A 108 8.74 -2.50 -9.57
N TRP A 109 9.18 -2.84 -8.35
CA TRP A 109 8.29 -3.34 -7.30
C TRP A 109 7.17 -2.34 -7.01
N LEU A 110 7.48 -1.04 -6.82
CA LEU A 110 6.48 0.02 -6.64
C LEU A 110 5.53 0.13 -7.83
N GLY A 111 6.04 -0.03 -9.07
CA GLY A 111 5.20 -0.04 -10.26
C GLY A 111 4.20 -1.20 -10.30
N LEU A 112 4.57 -2.37 -9.74
CA LEU A 112 3.71 -3.55 -9.67
C LEU A 112 2.67 -3.48 -8.54
N VAL A 113 3.08 -3.05 -7.34
CA VAL A 113 2.21 -3.11 -6.15
C VAL A 113 1.57 -1.79 -5.78
N GLY A 114 2.21 -0.65 -6.11
CA GLY A 114 1.75 0.66 -5.66
C GLY A 114 0.48 1.13 -6.38
N GLY A 115 0.38 0.86 -7.68
CA GLY A 115 -0.73 1.36 -8.51
C GLY A 115 -2.11 0.89 -8.04
N CYS A 116 -2.22 -0.31 -7.46
CA CYS A 116 -3.49 -0.84 -6.98
C CYS A 116 -4.01 -0.15 -5.71
N VAL A 117 -3.16 0.62 -5.03
CA VAL A 117 -3.48 1.42 -3.84
C VAL A 117 -3.14 2.89 -4.03
N GLY A 118 -3.14 3.37 -5.28
CA GLY A 118 -2.97 4.79 -5.62
C GLY A 118 -1.55 5.34 -5.45
N LEU A 119 -0.55 4.51 -5.14
CA LEU A 119 0.85 4.92 -5.05
C LEU A 119 1.54 4.76 -6.41
N TRP A 120 1.69 5.85 -7.13
CA TRP A 120 2.29 5.86 -8.46
C TRP A 120 3.75 6.32 -8.43
N VAL A 121 4.60 5.60 -9.16
CA VAL A 121 5.98 6.04 -9.41
C VAL A 121 5.95 7.23 -10.39
N PRO A 122 6.62 8.36 -10.08
CA PRO A 122 6.72 9.48 -11.01
C PRO A 122 7.33 9.04 -12.34
N ARG A 123 6.79 9.57 -13.45
CA ARG A 123 7.24 9.18 -14.80
C ARG A 123 8.74 9.35 -15.02
N GLN A 124 9.35 10.35 -14.38
CA GLN A 124 10.78 10.64 -14.42
C GLN A 124 11.64 9.54 -13.77
N MET A 125 11.06 8.76 -12.85
CA MET A 125 11.71 7.60 -12.25
C MET A 125 11.47 6.31 -13.06
N ALA A 126 10.46 6.30 -13.94
CA ALA A 126 10.15 5.17 -14.81
C ALA A 126 10.99 5.14 -16.10
N THR A 127 11.80 6.17 -16.37
CA THR A 127 12.82 6.12 -17.43
C THR A 127 13.99 5.25 -16.99
N ILE A 128 13.84 3.95 -17.20
CA ILE A 128 14.94 2.97 -17.17
C ILE A 128 15.91 3.39 -18.29
N LYS A 129 17.19 3.60 -17.93
CA LYS A 129 18.27 3.86 -18.90
C LYS A 129 18.91 2.56 -19.34
#